data_AF-A0A0P1A6T1-F1
#
_entry.id   AF-A0A0P1A6T1-F1
#
_cell.length_a   1.000
_cell.length_b   1.000
_cell.length_c   1.000
_cell.angle_alpha   90.00
_cell.angle_beta   90.00
_cell.angle_gamma   90.00
#
_symmetry.space_group_name_H-M   'P 1'
#
loop_
_entity.id
_entity.type
_entity.pdbx_description
1 polymer ?
#
loop_
_entity_poly.entity_id
_entity_poly.type
_entity_poly.pdbx_seq_one_letter_code
_entity_poly.pdbx_strand_id
1 'polypeptide(L)'
;MICFLVVIMALTCSFLSAEVLDRDKMLDVMAKVHGNHDYSIRNDDLEEATEELKCYGHFTRDYDPVCGSNGKIYSNLSMFTYRQCMMKIQENIEIQVKEMKYCKDAQVEDMTHVS
;
A
#
# COMPACT_ATOMS: atom_id res chain seq x y z
N MET A 1 16.70 -22.53 47.83
CA MET A 1 17.27 -21.73 46.71
C MET A 1 16.59 -21.98 45.37
N ILE A 2 16.09 -23.19 45.07
CA ILE A 2 15.41 -23.50 43.80
C ILE A 2 14.04 -22.78 43.67
N CYS A 3 13.24 -22.71 44.74
CA CYS A 3 11.94 -22.00 44.70
C CYS A 3 12.04 -20.50 44.36
N PHE A 4 13.10 -19.81 44.83
CA PHE A 4 13.28 -18.38 44.54
C PHE A 4 13.58 -18.13 43.06
N LEU A 5 14.32 -19.04 42.40
CA LEU A 5 14.62 -18.94 40.97
C LEU A 5 13.39 -19.18 40.10
N VAL A 6 12.49 -20.10 40.50
CA VAL A 6 11.24 -20.38 39.78
C VAL A 6 10.27 -19.20 39.87
N VAL A 7 10.19 -18.53 41.02
CA VAL A 7 9.36 -17.34 41.20
C VAL A 7 9.87 -16.17 40.35
N ILE A 8 11.18 -15.97 40.24
CA ILE A 8 11.76 -14.93 39.38
C ILE A 8 11.47 -15.22 37.90
N MET A 9 11.60 -16.48 37.44
CA MET A 9 11.28 -16.84 36.05
C MET A 9 9.78 -16.67 35.72
N ALA A 10 8.88 -17.00 36.65
CA ALA A 10 7.44 -16.80 36.47
C ALA A 10 7.06 -15.32 36.42
N LEU A 11 7.72 -14.48 37.23
CA LEU A 11 7.56 -13.04 37.18
C LEU A 11 8.06 -12.49 35.84
N THR A 12 9.23 -12.92 35.35
CA THR A 12 9.73 -12.53 34.02
C THR A 12 8.90 -13.07 32.85
N CYS A 13 8.25 -14.22 33.00
CA CYS A 13 7.32 -14.76 31.99
C CYS A 13 6.03 -13.93 31.88
N SER A 14 5.58 -13.33 32.98
CA SER A 14 4.45 -12.41 32.99
C SER A 14 4.78 -11.10 32.26
N PHE A 15 6.05 -10.67 32.30
CA PHE A 15 6.55 -9.52 31.54
C PHE A 15 6.80 -9.86 30.05
N LEU A 16 7.09 -11.12 29.72
CA LEU A 16 7.27 -11.57 28.32
C LEU A 16 5.94 -11.70 27.56
N SER A 17 4.83 -11.86 28.28
CA SER A 17 3.48 -11.94 27.68
C SER A 17 2.87 -10.57 27.39
N ALA A 18 3.54 -9.47 27.76
CA ALA A 18 3.05 -8.11 27.54
C ALA A 18 3.35 -7.55 26.13
N GLU A 19 4.05 -8.32 25.28
CA GLU A 19 4.42 -7.91 23.92
C GLU A 19 4.07 -8.99 22.89
N VAL A 20 2.83 -9.49 22.89
CA VAL A 20 2.27 -10.20 21.72
C VAL A 20 1.42 -9.23 20.93
N LEU A 21 2.12 -8.44 20.10
CA LEU A 21 1.59 -7.52 19.13
C LEU A 21 1.32 -8.31 17.84
N ASP A 22 0.08 -8.78 17.63
CA ASP A 22 -0.31 -9.38 16.34
C ASP A 22 -1.80 -9.19 15.96
N ARG A 23 -2.32 -7.99 16.21
CA ARG A 23 -3.58 -7.52 15.60
C ARG A 23 -3.39 -6.14 15.00
N ASP A 24 -2.60 -5.30 15.67
CA ASP A 24 -2.30 -3.93 15.23
C ASP A 24 -1.40 -3.90 13.99
N LYS A 25 -0.43 -4.81 13.88
CA LYS A 25 0.38 -4.99 12.65
C LYS A 25 -0.47 -5.42 11.45
N MET A 26 -1.46 -6.26 11.68
CA MET A 26 -2.35 -6.69 10.60
C MET A 26 -3.23 -5.52 10.16
N LEU A 27 -3.75 -4.73 11.09
CA LEU A 27 -4.53 -3.52 10.81
C LEU A 27 -3.71 -2.47 10.03
N ASP A 28 -2.43 -2.27 10.38
CA ASP A 28 -1.49 -1.40 9.66
C ASP A 28 -1.25 -1.88 8.21
N VAL A 29 -0.99 -3.19 8.04
CA VAL A 29 -0.84 -3.79 6.71
C VAL A 29 -2.15 -3.71 5.90
N MET A 30 -3.31 -3.93 6.53
CA MET A 30 -4.61 -3.87 5.84
C MET A 30 -4.99 -2.43 5.45
N ALA A 31 -4.64 -1.44 6.29
CA ALA A 31 -4.79 -0.02 6.00
C ALA A 31 -3.99 0.40 4.76
N LYS A 32 -2.83 -0.22 4.54
CA LYS A 32 -1.98 0.03 3.36
C LYS A 32 -2.60 -0.46 2.05
N VAL A 33 -3.44 -1.51 2.07
CA VAL A 33 -3.89 -2.19 0.84
C VAL A 33 -5.32 -1.79 0.41
N HIS A 34 -6.17 -1.34 1.34
CA HIS A 34 -7.53 -0.91 1.01
C HIS A 34 -7.91 0.35 1.80
N GLY A 35 -7.63 1.51 1.20
CA GLY A 35 -8.01 2.81 1.74
C GLY A 35 -9.52 2.92 1.99
N ASN A 36 -9.89 2.78 3.26
CA ASN A 36 -10.95 3.56 3.90
C ASN A 36 -10.56 3.70 5.37
N HIS A 37 -9.51 4.47 5.64
CA HIS A 37 -8.94 4.55 6.98
C HIS A 37 -9.48 5.79 7.68
N ASP A 38 -10.59 5.63 8.40
CA ASP A 38 -10.81 6.43 9.61
C ASP A 38 -9.83 5.89 10.65
N TYR A 39 -8.67 6.53 10.74
CA TYR A 39 -7.63 6.19 11.70
C TYR A 39 -7.34 7.39 12.57
N SER A 40 -7.41 7.15 13.87
CA SER A 40 -6.98 8.11 14.88
C SER A 40 -5.46 8.26 14.80
N ILE A 41 -5.00 9.16 13.91
CA ILE A 41 -3.59 9.52 13.77
C ILE A 41 -3.12 10.13 15.10
N ARG A 42 -2.07 9.55 15.70
CA ARG A 42 -1.28 10.23 16.74
C ARG A 42 -0.41 11.27 16.05
N ASN A 43 -0.20 12.41 16.70
CA ASN A 43 0.37 13.64 16.10
C ASN A 43 1.74 13.48 15.39
N ASP A 44 2.45 12.37 15.60
CA ASP A 44 3.80 12.14 15.09
C ASP A 44 3.83 11.59 13.64
N ASP A 45 2.71 11.03 13.13
CA ASP A 45 2.59 10.43 11.77
C ASP A 45 1.92 11.37 10.74
N LEU A 46 1.75 12.65 11.10
CA LEU A 46 0.88 13.59 10.37
C LEU A 46 1.45 14.01 9.00
N GLU A 47 2.77 14.07 8.84
CA GLU A 47 3.41 14.66 7.66
C GLU A 47 3.42 13.73 6.44
N GLU A 48 3.63 12.42 6.63
CA GLU A 48 3.57 11.43 5.53
C GLU A 48 2.13 11.13 5.12
N ALA A 49 1.21 11.05 6.09
CA ALA A 49 -0.21 10.82 5.84
C ALA A 49 -0.90 12.01 5.12
N THR A 50 -0.43 13.24 5.29
CA THR A 50 -1.00 14.42 4.62
C THR A 50 -0.67 14.48 3.13
N GLU A 51 0.47 13.94 2.69
CA GLU A 51 0.84 13.89 1.28
C GLU A 51 0.01 12.84 0.52
N GLU A 52 -0.13 11.62 1.06
CA GLU A 52 -0.96 10.58 0.42
C GLU A 52 -2.45 10.99 0.32
N LEU A 53 -2.96 11.77 1.28
CA LEU A 53 -4.31 12.34 1.26
C LEU A 53 -4.54 13.25 0.02
N LYS A 54 -3.48 13.84 -0.56
CA LYS A 54 -3.58 14.71 -1.74
C LYS A 54 -4.01 13.99 -3.00
N CYS A 55 -3.82 12.66 -3.05
CA CYS A 55 -4.23 11.86 -4.20
C CYS A 55 -5.72 11.47 -4.17
N TYR A 56 -6.49 11.93 -3.18
CA TYR A 56 -7.93 11.70 -3.14
C TYR A 56 -8.64 12.37 -4.32
N GLY A 57 -9.41 11.58 -5.08
CA GLY A 57 -10.13 12.04 -6.26
C GLY A 57 -11.50 11.37 -6.41
N HIS A 58 -12.34 11.95 -7.27
CA HIS A 58 -13.65 11.38 -7.60
C HIS A 58 -13.46 10.19 -8.57
N PHE A 59 -13.77 8.98 -8.11
CA PHE A 59 -13.67 7.77 -8.93
C PHE A 59 -14.97 7.50 -9.68
N THR A 60 -14.86 7.12 -10.95
CA THR A 60 -15.99 6.57 -11.70
C THR A 60 -15.77 5.08 -11.95
N ARG A 61 -16.88 4.34 -12.14
CA ARG A 61 -16.86 2.90 -12.46
C ARG A 61 -16.95 2.64 -13.97
N ASP A 62 -16.88 3.69 -14.77
CA ASP A 62 -16.93 3.58 -16.22
C ASP A 62 -15.70 2.82 -16.74
N TYR A 63 -15.88 2.06 -17.82
CA TYR A 63 -14.80 1.35 -18.46
C TYR A 63 -14.42 2.05 -19.77
N ASP A 64 -13.36 2.85 -19.70
CA ASP A 64 -12.77 3.57 -20.83
C ASP A 64 -11.24 3.47 -20.73
N PRO A 65 -10.66 2.34 -21.18
CA PRO A 65 -9.31 1.95 -20.78
C PRO A 65 -8.23 2.87 -21.34
N VAL A 66 -7.27 3.23 -20.50
CA VAL A 66 -6.12 4.07 -20.88
C VAL A 66 -4.82 3.32 -20.64
N CYS A 67 -3.84 3.52 -21.52
CA CYS A 67 -2.51 2.92 -21.41
C CYS A 67 -1.54 3.89 -20.73
N GLY A 68 -0.85 3.43 -19.69
CA GLY A 68 0.20 4.19 -19.02
C GLY A 68 1.59 3.90 -19.58
N SER A 69 2.52 4.85 -19.42
CA SER A 69 3.92 4.70 -19.83
C SER A 69 4.68 3.60 -19.07
N ASN A 70 4.11 3.10 -17.98
CA ASN A 70 4.59 1.94 -17.25
C ASN A 70 4.10 0.59 -17.83
N GLY A 71 3.49 0.59 -19.03
CA GLY A 71 3.03 -0.60 -19.73
C GLY A 71 1.72 -1.18 -19.21
N LYS A 72 1.10 -0.55 -18.20
CA LYS A 72 -0.15 -1.02 -17.60
C LYS A 72 -1.36 -0.35 -18.24
N ILE A 73 -2.44 -1.12 -18.41
CA ILE A 73 -3.75 -0.61 -18.80
C ILE A 73 -4.57 -0.33 -17.53
N TYR A 74 -5.15 0.87 -17.45
CA TYR A 74 -6.03 1.30 -16.37
C TYR A 74 -7.46 1.32 -16.86
N SER A 75 -8.42 0.96 -15.99
CA SER A 75 -9.84 0.81 -16.34
C SER A 75 -10.49 2.09 -16.88
N ASN A 76 -10.05 3.24 -16.39
CA ASN A 76 -10.45 4.55 -16.85
C ASN A 76 -9.41 5.61 -16.49
N LEU A 77 -9.60 6.82 -17.02
CA LEU A 77 -8.72 7.97 -16.74
C LEU A 77 -8.68 8.32 -15.24
N SER A 78 -9.80 8.23 -14.51
CA SER A 78 -9.82 8.53 -13.07
C SER A 78 -8.90 7.61 -12.28
N MET A 79 -8.88 6.32 -12.62
CA MET A 79 -8.00 5.33 -12.03
C MET A 79 -6.53 5.55 -12.42
N PHE A 80 -6.26 5.94 -13.67
CA PHE A 80 -4.91 6.32 -14.10
C PHE A 80 -4.39 7.53 -13.33
N THR A 81 -5.16 8.60 -13.21
CA THR A 81 -4.76 9.83 -12.51
C THR A 81 -4.48 9.58 -11.04
N TYR A 82 -5.34 8.80 -10.38
CA TYR A 82 -5.09 8.37 -9.00
C TYR A 82 -3.75 7.65 -8.87
N ARG A 83 -3.50 6.68 -9.74
CA ARG A 83 -2.25 5.90 -9.72
C ARG A 83 -1.03 6.73 -10.07
N GLN A 84 -1.15 7.67 -11.00
CA GLN A 84 -0.11 8.64 -11.34
C GLN A 84 0.28 9.48 -10.11
N CYS A 85 -0.71 9.98 -9.36
CA CYS A 85 -0.46 10.73 -8.13
C CYS A 85 0.24 9.87 -7.06
N MET A 86 -0.29 8.68 -6.79
CA MET A 86 0.29 7.78 -5.78
C MET A 86 1.74 7.40 -6.11
N MET A 87 2.02 7.06 -7.38
CA MET A 87 3.39 6.74 -7.81
C MET A 87 4.33 7.94 -7.69
N LYS A 88 3.84 9.16 -7.92
CA LYS A 88 4.64 10.38 -7.76
C LYS A 88 5.01 10.64 -6.31
N ILE A 89 4.09 10.40 -5.37
CA ILE A 89 4.32 10.65 -3.94
C ILE A 89 5.15 9.52 -3.30
N GLN A 90 4.81 8.27 -3.56
CA GLN A 90 5.42 7.11 -2.89
C GLN A 90 6.74 6.67 -3.53
N GLU A 91 6.85 6.78 -4.86
CA GLU A 91 7.97 6.21 -5.61
C GLU A 91 8.78 7.28 -6.36
N ASN A 92 8.34 8.55 -6.34
CA ASN A 92 8.89 9.63 -7.18
C ASN A 92 8.89 9.25 -8.68
N ILE A 93 7.90 8.48 -9.11
CA ILE A 93 7.73 8.05 -10.50
C ILE A 93 6.55 8.79 -11.12
N GLU A 94 6.79 9.42 -12.26
CA GLU A 94 5.75 10.07 -13.06
C GLU A 94 5.44 9.24 -14.31
N ILE A 95 4.19 8.80 -14.44
CA ILE A 95 3.69 8.06 -15.61
C ILE A 95 2.86 8.98 -16.50
N GLN A 96 2.82 8.71 -17.81
CA GLN A 96 2.04 9.47 -18.78
C GLN A 96 1.11 8.55 -19.57
N VAL A 97 0.02 9.09 -20.11
CA VAL A 97 -0.81 8.33 -21.04
C VAL A 97 -0.03 8.09 -22.32
N LYS A 98 -0.07 6.86 -22.82
CA LYS A 98 0.51 6.43 -24.09
C LYS A 98 -0.58 5.85 -24.98
N GLU A 99 -0.24 5.67 -26.26
CA GLU A 99 -1.09 4.95 -27.19
C GLU A 99 -1.32 3.51 -26.70
N MET A 100 -2.54 3.00 -26.88
CA MET A 100 -2.90 1.65 -26.43
C MET A 100 -1.99 0.56 -27.04
N LYS A 101 -1.41 0.81 -28.23
CA LYS A 101 -0.43 -0.08 -28.85
C LYS A 101 0.77 -0.35 -27.95
N TYR A 102 1.28 0.66 -27.25
CA TYR A 102 2.42 0.52 -26.35
C TYR A 102 2.19 -0.56 -25.29
N CYS A 103 1.04 -0.54 -24.60
CA CYS A 103 0.71 -1.53 -23.60
C CYS A 103 0.41 -2.91 -24.18
N LYS A 104 -0.10 -2.99 -25.42
CA LYS A 104 -0.29 -4.27 -26.11
C LYS A 104 1.04 -4.92 -26.46
N ASP A 105 2.00 -4.13 -26.94
CA ASP A 105 3.34 -4.58 -27.27
C ASP A 105 4.08 -5.03 -25.99
N ALA A 106 3.99 -4.26 -24.90
CA ALA A 106 4.56 -4.61 -23.59
C ALA A 106 4.02 -5.96 -23.05
N GLN A 107 2.72 -6.23 -23.19
CA GLN A 107 2.13 -7.50 -22.78
C GLN A 107 2.62 -8.69 -23.63
N VAL A 108 2.92 -8.47 -24.91
CA VAL A 108 3.47 -9.52 -25.78
C VAL A 108 4.90 -9.84 -25.38
N GLU A 109 5.72 -8.84 -25.09
CA GLU A 109 7.09 -9.03 -24.58
C GLU A 109 7.08 -9.89 -23.31
N ASP A 110 6.23 -9.57 -22.34
CA ASP A 110 6.07 -10.35 -21.10
C ASP A 110 5.69 -11.81 -21.37
N MET A 111 4.81 -12.09 -22.34
CA MET A 111 4.44 -13.47 -22.70
C MET A 111 5.56 -14.24 -23.40
N THR A 112 6.36 -13.56 -24.24
CA THR A 112 7.47 -14.20 -24.98
C THR A 112 8.66 -14.57 -24.10
N HIS A 113 8.79 -13.98 -22.91
CA HIS A 113 9.84 -14.30 -21.93
C HIS A 113 9.47 -15.41 -20.93
N VAL A 114 8.24 -15.93 -21.01
CA VAL A 114 7.75 -17.06 -20.18
C VAL A 114 7.81 -18.40 -20.94
N SER A 115 8.35 -18.40 -22.17
CA SER A 115 8.46 -19.58 -23.05
C SER A 115 9.80 -20.31 -22.92
#